data_AF-A0A2N5YP02-F1
#
_entry.id   AF-A0A2N5YP02-F1
#
_cell.length_a   1.000
_cell.length_b   1.000
_cell.length_c   1.000
_cell.angle_alpha   90.00
_cell.angle_beta   90.00
_cell.angle_gamma   90.00
#
_symmetry.space_group_name_H-M   'P 1'
#
loop_
_entity.id
_entity.type
_entity.pdbx_description
1 polymer ?
#
loop_
_entity_poly.entity_id
_entity_poly.type
_entity_poly.pdbx_seq_one_letter_code
_entity_poly.pdbx_strand_id
1 'polypeptide(L)'
;MEVKDSLLVKFIEADLKKVCAQDYFIEDYEIELTAKSNIEVKSNEIVYIYFVDVTASADYSIKITSGLSGVQYAKSLFEETNHQSNLISKHIDYITIQVSGTPTFTVKYLKLKYFKR
;
A
#
# COMPACT_ATOMS: atom_id res chain seq x y z
N MET A 1 -4.43 11.53 -17.48
CA MET A 1 -3.53 11.15 -16.38
C MET A 1 -3.97 11.95 -15.18
N GLU A 2 -4.49 11.28 -14.15
CA GLU A 2 -4.95 12.00 -12.96
C GLU A 2 -3.73 12.55 -12.20
N VAL A 3 -3.92 13.62 -11.42
CA VAL A 3 -2.83 14.27 -10.65
C VAL A 3 -2.15 13.28 -9.70
N LYS A 4 -2.88 12.26 -9.22
CA LYS A 4 -2.38 11.20 -8.33
C LYS A 4 -1.41 10.25 -9.04
N ASP A 5 -1.70 9.87 -10.29
CA ASP A 5 -0.81 9.05 -11.12
C ASP A 5 0.54 9.76 -11.32
N SER A 6 0.50 11.09 -11.50
CA SER A 6 1.69 11.92 -11.72
C SER A 6 2.61 11.99 -10.50
N LEU A 7 2.08 11.89 -9.28
CA LEU A 7 2.87 11.89 -8.05
C LEU A 7 3.48 10.50 -7.79
N LEU A 8 2.74 9.43 -8.02
CA LEU A 8 3.23 8.05 -7.90
C LEU A 8 4.44 7.82 -8.81
N VAL A 9 4.32 8.22 -10.08
CA VAL A 9 5.39 8.10 -11.07
C VAL A 9 6.64 8.84 -10.60
N LYS A 10 6.50 10.07 -10.07
CA LYS A 10 7.64 10.84 -9.54
C LYS A 10 8.32 10.16 -8.36
N PHE A 11 7.58 9.52 -7.46
CA PHE A 11 8.17 8.75 -6.37
C PHE A 11 8.94 7.53 -6.87
N ILE A 12 8.35 6.78 -7.80
CA ILE A 12 9.00 5.62 -8.44
C ILE A 12 10.31 6.05 -9.11
N GLU A 13 10.29 7.10 -9.93
CA GLU A 13 11.49 7.62 -10.59
C GLU A 13 12.56 8.08 -9.61
N ALA A 14 12.17 8.79 -8.54
CA ALA A 14 13.11 9.27 -7.52
C ALA A 14 13.79 8.11 -6.79
N ASP A 15 13.06 7.05 -6.48
CA ASP A 15 13.62 5.91 -5.75
C ASP A 15 14.42 4.97 -6.66
N LEU A 16 14.01 4.77 -7.92
CA LEU A 16 14.82 4.08 -8.93
C LEU A 16 16.21 4.73 -9.11
N LYS A 17 16.25 6.07 -9.13
CA LYS A 17 17.51 6.84 -9.18
C LYS A 17 18.37 6.60 -7.95
N LYS A 18 17.79 6.57 -6.75
CA LYS A 18 18.54 6.35 -5.49
C LYS A 18 19.15 4.95 -5.41
N VAL A 19 18.46 3.94 -5.90
CA VAL A 19 18.96 2.55 -5.87
C VAL A 19 19.86 2.22 -7.07
N CYS A 20 20.15 3.20 -7.94
CA CYS A 20 20.92 3.05 -9.17
C CYS A 20 20.40 1.88 -10.03
N ALA A 21 19.07 1.73 -10.12
CA ALA A 21 18.47 0.70 -10.94
C ALA A 21 18.79 0.94 -12.42
N GLN A 22 19.21 -0.11 -13.13
CA GLN A 22 19.33 -0.08 -14.59
C GLN A 22 18.00 -0.38 -15.25
N ASP A 23 17.36 -1.45 -14.77
CA ASP A 23 16.11 -1.97 -15.28
C ASP A 23 15.15 -2.21 -14.12
N TYR A 24 13.85 -2.18 -14.44
CA TYR A 24 12.80 -2.49 -13.49
C TYR A 24 11.56 -3.05 -14.17
N PHE A 25 10.79 -3.82 -13.41
CA PHE A 25 9.44 -4.26 -13.77
C PHE A 25 8.46 -3.79 -12.70
N ILE A 26 7.25 -3.41 -13.13
CA ILE A 26 6.15 -3.05 -12.25
C ILE A 26 5.06 -4.10 -12.44
N GLU A 27 4.62 -4.65 -11.32
CA GLU A 27 3.43 -5.50 -11.26
C GLU A 27 2.38 -4.82 -10.39
N ASP A 28 1.13 -4.81 -10.86
CA ASP A 28 -0.01 -4.28 -10.14
C ASP A 28 -0.78 -5.42 -9.47
N TYR A 29 -1.13 -5.21 -8.21
CA TYR A 29 -1.80 -6.20 -7.39
C TYR A 29 -3.02 -5.59 -6.70
N GLU A 30 -4.06 -6.39 -6.62
CA GLU A 30 -5.25 -6.12 -5.83
C GLU A 30 -5.51 -7.32 -4.92
N ILE A 31 -5.67 -7.07 -3.63
CA ILE A 31 -5.98 -8.11 -2.64
C ILE A 31 -7.20 -7.71 -1.83
N GLU A 32 -8.14 -8.65 -1.71
CA GLU A 32 -9.25 -8.53 -0.78
C GLU A 32 -8.88 -9.21 0.54
N LEU A 33 -9.11 -8.51 1.65
CA LEU A 33 -8.71 -8.93 2.99
C LEU A 33 -9.90 -8.89 3.95
N THR A 34 -9.96 -9.87 4.85
CA THR A 34 -10.90 -9.92 5.99
C THR A 34 -10.19 -10.18 7.32
N ALA A 35 -8.88 -10.41 7.29
CA ALA A 35 -8.05 -10.71 8.45
C ALA A 35 -6.62 -10.19 8.25
N LYS A 36 -5.79 -10.33 9.29
CA LYS A 36 -4.37 -9.97 9.24
C LYS A 36 -3.68 -10.64 8.05
N SER A 37 -2.95 -9.84 7.28
CA SER A 37 -2.21 -10.30 6.10
C SER A 37 -0.82 -9.69 6.03
N ASN A 38 0.08 -10.39 5.34
CA ASN A 38 1.44 -9.93 5.11
C ASN A 38 1.74 -9.89 3.61
N ILE A 39 2.45 -8.86 3.16
CA ILE A 39 3.04 -8.80 1.82
C ILE A 39 4.55 -8.87 2.00
N GLU A 40 5.17 -9.90 1.43
CA GLU A 40 6.62 -10.04 1.41
C GLU A 40 7.22 -9.02 0.42
N VAL A 41 8.28 -8.33 0.85
CA VAL A 41 9.08 -7.45 0.00
C VAL A 41 10.50 -7.99 -0.03
N LYS A 42 11.00 -8.31 -1.23
CA LYS A 42 12.37 -8.78 -1.40
C LYS A 42 13.35 -7.60 -1.40
N SER A 43 14.63 -7.89 -1.20
CA SER A 43 15.70 -6.86 -1.16
C SER A 43 15.81 -6.03 -2.43
N ASN A 44 15.37 -6.56 -3.57
CA ASN A 44 15.32 -5.88 -4.86
C ASN A 44 13.90 -5.43 -5.25
N GLU A 45 13.00 -5.32 -4.27
CA GLU A 45 11.62 -4.89 -4.46
C GLU A 45 11.35 -3.59 -3.69
N ILE A 46 10.44 -2.78 -4.23
CA ILE A 46 9.84 -1.63 -3.55
C ILE A 46 8.34 -1.75 -3.75
N VAL A 47 7.55 -1.63 -2.68
CA VAL A 47 6.09 -1.70 -2.76
C VAL A 47 5.46 -0.35 -2.48
N TYR A 48 4.48 0.02 -3.32
CA TYR A 48 3.71 1.25 -3.20
C TYR A 48 2.24 0.90 -3.03
N ILE A 49 1.67 1.14 -1.86
CA ILE A 49 0.22 0.97 -1.65
C ILE A 49 -0.46 2.27 -2.08
N TYR A 50 -1.19 2.20 -3.19
CA TYR A 50 -1.80 3.38 -3.79
C TYR A 50 -3.29 3.53 -3.56
N PHE A 51 -3.93 2.48 -3.08
CA PHE A 51 -5.34 2.51 -2.82
C PHE A 51 -5.69 1.52 -1.73
N VAL A 52 -6.55 1.97 -0.82
CA VAL A 52 -7.20 1.13 0.17
C VAL A 52 -8.65 1.52 0.12
N ASP A 53 -9.53 0.54 -0.03
CA ASP A 53 -10.97 0.67 0.12
C ASP A 53 -11.44 -0.20 1.26
N VAL A 54 -12.43 0.30 1.98
CA VAL A 54 -12.88 -0.27 3.25
C VAL A 54 -14.39 -0.28 3.28
N THR A 55 -14.96 -1.47 3.35
CA THR A 55 -16.39 -1.69 3.48
C THR A 55 -16.67 -2.28 4.86
N ALA A 56 -17.30 -1.48 5.73
CA ALA A 56 -17.50 -1.84 7.13
C ALA A 56 -18.83 -1.30 7.68
N SER A 57 -19.68 -2.19 8.19
CA SER A 57 -20.94 -1.85 8.86
C SER A 57 -20.77 -1.50 10.35
N ALA A 58 -19.60 -1.80 10.92
CA ALA A 58 -19.26 -1.55 12.33
C ALA A 58 -17.89 -0.84 12.45
N ASP A 59 -17.50 -0.51 13.68
CA ASP A 59 -16.19 0.08 13.96
C ASP A 59 -15.05 -0.82 13.48
N TYR A 60 -14.03 -0.20 12.90
CA TYR A 60 -12.86 -0.89 12.40
C TYR A 60 -11.58 -0.08 12.62
N SER A 61 -10.47 -0.80 12.66
CA SER A 61 -9.13 -0.21 12.56
C SER A 61 -8.28 -1.07 11.64
N ILE A 62 -7.56 -0.40 10.75
CA ILE A 62 -6.56 -0.96 9.84
C ILE A 62 -5.24 -0.32 10.18
N LYS A 63 -4.22 -1.15 10.35
CA LYS A 63 -2.86 -0.66 10.48
C LYS A 63 -1.99 -1.32 9.43
N ILE A 64 -1.44 -0.52 8.53
CA ILE A 64 -0.48 -0.95 7.51
C ILE A 64 0.90 -0.50 8.00
N THR A 65 1.81 -1.45 8.17
CA THR A 65 3.16 -1.20 8.72
C THR A 65 4.22 -1.79 7.84
N SER A 66 5.36 -1.10 7.74
CA SER A 66 6.59 -1.61 7.15
C SER A 66 7.79 -1.06 7.91
N GLY A 67 8.59 -1.96 8.49
CA GLY A 67 9.68 -1.56 9.36
C GLY A 67 9.20 -0.64 10.48
N LEU A 68 9.77 0.57 10.55
CA LEU A 68 9.40 1.62 11.52
C LEU A 68 8.31 2.59 11.05
N SER A 69 7.86 2.46 9.79
CA SER A 69 6.84 3.34 9.21
C SER A 69 5.48 2.65 9.20
N GLY A 70 4.40 3.39 9.42
CA GLY A 70 3.06 2.83 9.33
C GLY A 70 1.99 3.89 9.15
N VAL A 71 0.88 3.47 8.54
CA VAL A 71 -0.32 4.27 8.37
C VAL A 71 -1.46 3.53 9.04
N GLN A 72 -2.31 4.25 9.77
CA GLN A 72 -3.48 3.71 10.43
C GLN A 72 -4.73 4.39 9.88
N TYR A 73 -5.72 3.57 9.52
CA TYR A 73 -7.05 4.00 9.13
C TYR A 73 -8.02 3.47 10.18
N ALA A 74 -8.80 4.34 10.81
CA ALA A 74 -9.80 3.92 11.78
C ALA A 74 -11.08 4.72 11.54
N LYS A 75 -12.21 4.07 11.79
CA LYS A 75 -13.53 4.71 11.78
C LYS A 75 -14.15 4.62 13.18
N SER A 76 -14.86 5.67 13.55
CA SER A 76 -15.76 5.72 14.70
C SER A 76 -17.17 5.96 14.18
N LEU A 77 -18.12 5.13 14.64
CA LEU A 77 -19.58 5.10 14.40
C LEU A 77 -20.20 6.30 13.64
N PHE A 78 -20.98 5.94 12.60
CA PHE A 78 -22.11 6.67 11.95
C PHE A 78 -22.09 6.96 10.44
N GLU A 79 -21.09 6.59 9.64
CA GLU A 79 -21.19 6.75 8.17
C GLU A 79 -20.65 5.53 7.40
N GLU A 80 -21.47 4.82 6.61
CA GLU A 80 -20.93 3.93 5.57
C GLU A 80 -20.16 4.78 4.57
N THR A 81 -18.82 4.75 4.68
CA THR A 81 -17.93 5.55 3.85
C THR A 81 -16.93 4.64 3.19
N ASN A 82 -16.98 4.59 1.86
CA ASN A 82 -15.85 4.15 1.05
C ASN A 82 -14.69 5.08 1.36
N HIS A 83 -13.79 4.66 2.24
CA HIS A 83 -12.60 5.45 2.57
C HIS A 83 -11.58 5.24 1.47
N GLN A 84 -11.58 6.13 0.46
CA GLN A 84 -10.48 6.18 -0.50
C GLN A 84 -9.25 6.76 0.21
N SER A 85 -8.31 5.90 0.59
CA SER A 85 -6.99 6.40 0.93
C SER A 85 -6.36 6.97 -0.34
N ASN A 86 -5.93 8.23 -0.30
CA ASN A 86 -4.92 8.69 -1.23
C ASN A 86 -3.68 7.81 -1.04
N LEU A 87 -3.09 7.34 -2.13
CA LEU A 87 -1.75 6.74 -2.16
C LEU A 87 -0.73 7.58 -1.36
N ILE A 88 -0.17 7.09 -0.25
CA ILE A 88 0.91 7.79 0.47
C ILE A 88 1.84 6.85 1.26
N SER A 89 2.19 5.65 0.79
CA SER A 89 3.27 4.91 1.46
C SER A 89 4.12 4.02 0.56
N LYS A 90 5.44 4.20 0.71
CA LYS A 90 6.47 3.32 0.20
C LYS A 90 6.92 2.37 1.29
N HIS A 91 7.15 1.12 0.92
CA HIS A 91 7.61 0.06 1.81
C HIS A 91 8.77 -0.70 1.17
N ILE A 92 9.80 -0.99 1.97
CA ILE A 92 11.07 -1.56 1.49
C ILE A 92 11.50 -2.84 2.24
N ASP A 93 10.81 -3.23 3.31
CA ASP A 93 11.20 -4.38 4.15
C ASP A 93 10.15 -5.50 4.14
N TYR A 94 9.05 -5.29 4.84
CA TYR A 94 7.89 -6.17 4.86
C TYR A 94 6.65 -5.31 5.02
N ILE A 95 5.48 -5.81 4.65
CA ILE A 95 4.23 -5.11 4.96
C ILE A 95 3.36 -6.02 5.80
N THR A 96 2.95 -5.53 6.97
CA THR A 96 1.92 -6.17 7.77
C THR A 96 0.68 -5.30 7.79
N ILE A 97 -0.44 -5.91 7.42
CA ILE A 97 -1.77 -5.32 7.46
C ILE A 97 -2.51 -5.98 8.62
N GLN A 98 -2.80 -5.19 9.65
CA GLN A 98 -3.59 -5.62 10.80
C GLN A 98 -5.00 -5.08 10.66
N VAL A 99 -5.97 -5.93 10.96
CA VAL A 99 -7.40 -5.67 10.87
C VAL A 99 -8.03 -5.94 12.22
N SER A 100 -8.89 -5.04 12.68
CA SER A 100 -9.82 -5.30 13.78
C SER A 100 -11.27 -5.04 13.36
N GLY A 101 -12.20 -5.81 13.92
CA GLY A 101 -13.61 -5.82 13.53
C GLY A 101 -13.89 -6.88 12.46
N THR A 102 -15.03 -6.77 11.77
CA THR A 102 -15.40 -7.60 10.60
C THR A 102 -15.61 -6.82 9.28
N PRO A 103 -14.75 -5.86 8.92
CA PRO A 103 -14.79 -5.20 7.62
C PRO A 103 -14.24 -6.07 6.48
N THR A 104 -14.65 -5.78 5.25
CA THR A 104 -14.02 -6.23 4.01
C THR A 104 -13.13 -5.10 3.47
N PHE A 105 -11.92 -5.43 3.03
CA PHE A 105 -11.00 -4.43 2.48
C PHE A 105 -10.44 -4.83 1.15
N THR A 106 -10.19 -3.84 0.31
CA THR A 106 -9.44 -4.01 -0.92
C THR A 106 -8.20 -3.13 -0.87
N VAL A 107 -7.03 -3.73 -0.98
CA VAL A 107 -5.76 -3.00 -1.06
C VAL A 107 -5.20 -3.17 -2.46
N LYS A 108 -4.95 -2.06 -3.16
CA LYS A 108 -4.21 -2.07 -4.42
C LYS A 108 -2.80 -1.51 -4.21
N TYR A 109 -1.83 -2.23 -4.76
CA TYR A 109 -0.43 -1.89 -4.60
C TYR A 109 0.39 -2.28 -5.82
N LEU A 110 1.42 -1.49 -6.09
CA LEU A 110 2.44 -1.81 -7.08
C LEU A 110 3.62 -2.47 -6.40
N LYS A 111 4.13 -3.54 -6.99
CA LYS A 111 5.42 -4.12 -6.66
C LYS A 111 6.41 -3.79 -7.78
N LEU A 112 7.38 -2.95 -7.45
CA LEU A 112 8.48 -2.58 -8.32
C LEU A 112 9.66 -3.52 -8.06
N LYS A 113 10.00 -4.37 -9.02
CA LYS A 113 11.20 -5.22 -9.01
C LYS A 113 12.30 -4.53 -9.80
N TYR A 114 13.44 -4.25 -9.19
CA TYR A 114 14.54 -3.54 -9.84
C TYR A 114 15.82 -4.37 -9.87
N PHE A 115 16.70 -4.06 -10.82
CA PHE A 115 18.01 -4.71 -11.00
C PHE A 115 19.12 -3.68 -10.90
N LYS A 116 20.09 -3.96 -10.02
CA LYS A 116 21.27 -3.12 -9.82
C LYS A 116 22.34 -3.48 -10.85
N ARG A 117 23.20 -2.49 -11.15
CA ARG A 117 24.50 -2.71 -11.80
C ARG A 117 25.41 -3.59 -10.99
#